data_AF-A0A0H3DD81-F1
#
_entry.id   AF-A0A0H3DD81-F1
#
_cell.length_a   1.000
_cell.length_b   1.000
_cell.length_c   1.000
_cell.angle_alpha   90.00
_cell.angle_beta   90.00
_cell.angle_gamma   90.00
#
_symmetry.space_group_name_H-M   'P 1'
#
loop_
_entity.id
_entity.type
_entity.pdbx_description
1 polymer ?
#
loop_
_entity_poly.entity_id
_entity_poly.type
_entity_poly.pdbx_seq_one_letter_code
_entity_poly.pdbx_strand_id
1 'polypeptide(L)'
;MGTVDCSRGFDRRFRPTAARVRERGAPLGRRRHRGTAIARPTGGRPVTSSGASAVPAGTASAPVPVADEAYDYTYQTGMYRDGTPGPLGAVVPCVADQDEWFLRRYARAFDDLSSDLRIGRFPTPTCAAEEIALDLAIQDAERLHHDEDELVADLETELPASRSDENWDTLQGVLFQDKDYEGLLSYRIPLERDEAERSFEEFDNVPPRDRHRGFRR
;
A
#
# COMPACT_ATOMS: atom_id res chain seq x y z
N MET A 1 28.99 -20.27 22.27
CA MET A 1 28.21 -19.13 22.79
C MET A 1 28.57 -17.94 21.91
N GLY A 2 27.88 -17.81 20.78
CA GLY A 2 28.12 -16.75 19.80
C GLY A 2 26.87 -15.89 19.74
N THR A 3 27.00 -14.62 20.13
CA THR A 3 25.97 -13.60 20.02
C THR A 3 25.82 -13.25 18.53
N VAL A 4 24.62 -13.42 17.98
CA VAL A 4 24.29 -12.94 16.64
C VAL A 4 23.99 -11.46 16.74
N ASP A 5 24.80 -10.66 16.07
CA ASP A 5 24.63 -9.21 15.91
C ASP A 5 23.61 -8.96 14.78
N CYS A 6 22.41 -8.50 15.15
CA CYS A 6 21.33 -8.17 14.22
C CYS A 6 21.43 -6.76 13.60
N SER A 7 22.60 -6.11 13.65
CA SER A 7 22.75 -4.71 13.23
C SER A 7 23.14 -4.51 11.75
N ARG A 8 22.77 -5.42 10.84
CA ARG A 8 23.05 -5.25 9.39
C ARG A 8 21.93 -4.50 8.67
N GLY A 9 22.04 -3.18 8.72
CA GLY A 9 22.05 -2.30 7.54
C GLY A 9 20.83 -2.31 6.62
N PHE A 10 19.84 -1.48 6.96
CA PHE A 10 18.86 -0.92 6.02
C PHE A 10 19.60 0.00 5.01
N ASP A 11 20.14 -0.57 3.93
CA ASP A 11 20.79 0.18 2.85
C ASP A 11 19.72 0.73 1.90
N ARG A 12 19.31 1.98 2.15
CA ARG A 12 18.41 2.76 1.29
C ARG A 12 19.05 2.99 -0.09
N ARG A 13 18.80 2.10 -1.04
CA ARG A 13 19.05 2.37 -2.46
C ARG A 13 17.76 2.68 -3.21
N PHE A 14 17.12 3.77 -2.81
CA PHE A 14 16.43 4.61 -3.78
C PHE A 14 16.82 6.06 -3.52
N ARG A 15 17.85 6.52 -4.23
CA ARG A 15 18.12 7.95 -4.38
C ARG A 15 17.13 8.48 -5.42
N PRO A 16 16.23 9.41 -5.08
CA PRO A 16 15.54 10.15 -6.13
C PRO A 16 16.57 11.02 -6.85
N THR A 17 16.64 10.89 -8.17
CA THR A 17 17.41 11.80 -9.02
C THR A 17 16.91 13.21 -8.76
N ALA A 18 17.77 14.07 -8.22
CA ALA A 18 17.44 15.43 -7.82
C ALA A 18 17.01 16.27 -9.03
N ALA A 19 15.70 16.38 -9.26
CA ALA A 19 15.13 17.49 -10.00
C ALA A 19 15.04 18.67 -9.02
N ARG A 20 15.77 19.75 -9.32
CA ARG A 20 15.72 21.02 -8.58
C ARG A 20 14.28 21.53 -8.47
N VAL A 21 13.67 21.41 -7.30
CA VAL A 21 12.43 22.13 -6.98
C VAL A 21 12.80 23.51 -6.46
N ARG A 22 12.41 24.54 -7.22
CA ARG A 22 12.34 25.92 -6.74
C ARG A 22 11.24 25.98 -5.68
N GLU A 23 11.60 26.40 -4.48
CA GLU A 23 10.66 26.80 -3.44
C GLU A 23 9.72 27.90 -3.95
N ARG A 24 8.41 27.61 -4.02
CA ARG A 24 7.34 28.59 -3.80
C ARG A 24 6.15 27.86 -3.19
N GLY A 25 5.80 28.22 -1.96
CA GLY A 25 4.61 27.75 -1.28
C GLY A 25 3.34 28.09 -2.08
N ALA A 26 2.45 27.13 -2.18
CA ALA A 26 1.07 27.32 -2.59
C ALA A 26 0.18 26.41 -1.72
N PRO A 27 -0.97 26.91 -1.21
CA PRO A 27 -1.84 26.14 -0.33
C PRO A 27 -2.54 25.03 -1.13
N LEU A 28 -2.79 23.90 -0.47
CA LEU A 28 -3.59 22.78 -0.96
C LEU A 28 -5.00 23.28 -1.32
N GLY A 29 -5.19 23.60 -2.59
CA GLY A 29 -6.46 24.10 -3.14
C GLY A 29 -7.46 22.95 -3.28
N ARG A 30 -8.67 23.17 -2.76
CA ARG A 30 -9.86 22.32 -3.01
C ARG A 30 -9.99 22.05 -4.52
N ARG A 31 -9.95 20.80 -4.96
CA ARG A 31 -10.26 20.44 -6.35
C ARG A 31 -11.56 19.67 -6.43
N ARG A 32 -12.39 20.13 -7.36
CA ARG A 32 -13.64 19.47 -7.78
C ARG A 32 -13.26 18.36 -8.76
N HIS A 33 -13.62 17.12 -8.46
CA HIS A 33 -13.48 16.00 -9.37
C HIS A 33 -14.42 16.19 -10.58
N ARG A 34 -13.82 16.42 -11.76
CA ARG A 34 -14.53 16.37 -13.03
C ARG A 34 -14.51 14.92 -13.50
N GLY A 35 -15.65 14.25 -13.40
CA GLY A 35 -15.85 12.94 -14.00
C GLY A 35 -15.53 12.97 -15.49
N THR A 36 -14.55 12.15 -15.91
CA THR A 36 -14.31 11.88 -17.32
C THR A 36 -14.87 10.49 -17.59
N ALA A 37 -16.03 10.44 -18.22
CA ALA A 37 -16.63 9.21 -18.70
C ALA A 37 -15.69 8.58 -19.74
N ILE A 38 -15.29 7.33 -19.52
CA ILE A 38 -14.56 6.55 -20.52
C ILE A 38 -15.54 6.21 -21.64
N ALA A 39 -15.40 6.91 -22.77
CA ALA A 39 -16.11 6.60 -24.01
C ALA A 39 -15.59 5.26 -24.59
N ARG A 40 -16.50 4.31 -24.80
CA ARG A 40 -16.24 3.08 -25.56
C ARG A 40 -15.95 3.41 -27.03
N PRO A 41 -14.83 2.95 -27.63
CA PRO A 41 -14.69 2.97 -29.07
C PRO A 41 -15.47 1.79 -29.67
N THR A 42 -16.49 2.12 -30.47
CA THR A 42 -17.14 1.20 -31.39
C THR A 42 -16.24 0.93 -32.59
N GLY A 43 -15.92 -0.34 -32.85
CA GLY A 43 -15.44 -0.79 -34.16
C GLY A 43 -13.95 -1.15 -34.23
N GLY A 44 -13.63 -2.38 -33.87
CA GLY A 44 -12.33 -3.03 -34.13
C GLY A 44 -12.43 -4.51 -33.75
N ARG A 45 -11.98 -5.41 -34.64
CA ARG A 45 -12.05 -6.87 -34.49
C ARG A 45 -11.46 -7.35 -33.15
N PRO A 46 -11.94 -8.48 -32.59
CA PRO A 46 -11.61 -8.90 -31.24
C PRO A 46 -10.15 -9.34 -31.20
N VAL A 47 -9.29 -8.52 -30.59
CA VAL A 47 -8.09 -9.06 -29.97
C VAL A 47 -8.59 -9.71 -28.71
N THR A 48 -8.63 -11.05 -28.70
CA THR A 48 -8.79 -11.81 -27.46
C THR A 48 -7.56 -11.53 -26.60
N SER A 49 -7.61 -10.47 -25.80
CA SER A 49 -6.73 -10.26 -24.65
C SER A 49 -7.13 -11.29 -23.59
N SER A 50 -6.77 -12.55 -23.86
CA SER A 50 -6.74 -13.60 -22.87
C SER A 50 -5.64 -13.25 -21.87
N GLY A 51 -6.01 -13.16 -20.59
CA GLY A 51 -5.07 -12.99 -19.49
C GLY A 51 -4.90 -11.54 -19.04
N ALA A 52 -5.95 -10.94 -18.48
CA ALA A 52 -5.72 -10.19 -17.25
C ALA A 52 -5.19 -11.23 -16.25
N SER A 53 -3.86 -11.34 -16.14
CA SER A 53 -3.23 -12.12 -15.09
C SER A 53 -3.62 -11.38 -13.82
N ALA A 54 -4.72 -11.83 -13.22
CA ALA A 54 -5.00 -11.59 -11.83
C ALA A 54 -3.68 -11.85 -11.11
N VAL A 55 -3.27 -10.88 -10.29
CA VAL A 55 -2.30 -11.07 -9.20
C VAL A 55 -2.42 -12.52 -8.77
N PRO A 56 -1.42 -13.39 -9.02
CA PRO A 56 -1.54 -14.76 -8.58
C PRO A 56 -1.56 -14.71 -7.05
N ALA A 57 -2.79 -14.72 -6.52
CA ALA A 57 -3.11 -14.99 -5.14
C ALA A 57 -2.81 -16.47 -4.90
N GLY A 58 -1.52 -16.82 -4.96
CA GLY A 58 -0.99 -18.10 -4.56
C GLY A 58 -0.34 -17.91 -3.20
N THR A 59 -1.14 -17.95 -2.16
CA THR A 59 -0.73 -18.24 -0.77
C THR A 59 0.46 -17.45 -0.18
N ALA A 60 0.91 -16.36 -0.78
CA ALA A 60 1.76 -15.39 -0.15
C ALA A 60 0.86 -14.44 0.64
N SER A 61 1.04 -14.46 1.96
CA SER A 61 0.40 -13.59 2.94
C SER A 61 0.67 -12.09 2.73
N ALA A 62 1.03 -11.59 1.53
CA ALA A 62 1.72 -10.31 1.32
C ALA A 62 1.15 -9.08 2.08
N PRO A 63 -0.16 -8.85 2.23
CA PRO A 63 -0.66 -7.71 3.01
C PRO A 63 -0.88 -8.03 4.50
N VAL A 64 -0.84 -9.31 4.90
CA VAL A 64 -1.08 -9.76 6.28
C VAL A 64 0.04 -9.29 7.22
N PRO A 65 1.35 -9.44 6.93
CA PRO A 65 2.40 -8.88 7.77
C PRO A 65 2.27 -7.37 7.93
N VAL A 66 1.92 -6.65 6.86
CA VAL A 66 1.78 -5.20 6.90
C VAL A 66 0.56 -4.78 7.73
N ALA A 67 -0.56 -5.49 7.61
CA ALA A 67 -1.73 -5.28 8.46
C ALA A 67 -1.46 -5.63 9.93
N ASP A 68 -0.77 -6.75 10.19
CA ASP A 68 -0.34 -7.17 11.52
C ASP A 68 0.56 -6.11 12.15
N GLU A 69 1.56 -5.59 11.42
CA GLU A 69 2.43 -4.52 11.91
C GLU A 69 1.64 -3.24 12.22
N ALA A 70 0.69 -2.84 11.37
CA ALA A 70 -0.13 -1.65 11.63
C ALA A 70 -0.98 -1.79 12.90
N TYR A 71 -1.56 -2.99 13.13
CA TYR A 71 -2.30 -3.29 14.36
C TYR A 71 -1.38 -3.37 15.57
N ASP A 72 -0.24 -4.06 15.44
CA ASP A 72 0.75 -4.16 16.51
C ASP A 72 1.26 -2.79 16.91
N TYR A 73 1.55 -1.89 15.96
CA TYR A 73 1.90 -0.50 16.26
C TYR A 73 0.80 0.19 17.05
N THR A 74 -0.46 0.06 16.62
CA THR A 74 -1.63 0.66 17.28
C THR A 74 -1.81 0.15 18.72
N TYR A 75 -1.56 -1.14 18.98
CA TYR A 75 -1.73 -1.74 20.30
C TYR A 75 -0.49 -1.64 21.21
N GLN A 76 0.73 -1.69 20.65
CA GLN A 76 2.00 -1.61 21.40
C GLN A 76 2.29 -0.19 21.88
N THR A 77 2.02 0.82 21.03
CA THR A 77 2.18 2.21 21.45
C THR A 77 1.23 2.58 22.57
N GLY A 78 0.16 1.80 22.79
CA GLY A 78 -0.71 1.96 23.95
C GLY A 78 -1.25 3.38 24.09
N MET A 79 -1.50 4.06 22.97
CA MET A 79 -1.92 5.47 22.92
C MET A 79 -0.80 6.51 23.19
N TYR A 80 0.47 6.11 23.18
CA TYR A 80 1.63 7.00 23.37
C TYR A 80 2.33 7.29 22.04
N ARG A 81 2.59 8.59 21.79
CA ARG A 81 3.04 9.16 20.51
C ARG A 81 4.46 8.82 20.06
N ASP A 82 5.28 8.17 20.88
CA ASP A 82 6.72 7.98 20.59
C ASP A 82 7.07 6.57 20.04
N GLY A 83 6.12 5.89 19.39
CA GLY A 83 6.34 4.56 18.83
C GLY A 83 7.34 4.54 17.69
N THR A 84 8.41 3.74 17.81
CA THR A 84 9.31 3.44 16.69
C THR A 84 8.51 2.71 15.59
N PRO A 85 8.57 3.15 14.32
CA PRO A 85 7.94 2.42 13.21
C PRO A 85 8.43 0.98 13.15
N GLY A 86 7.54 0.05 12.82
CA GLY A 86 7.90 -1.34 12.60
C GLY A 86 8.76 -1.54 11.34
N PRO A 87 9.30 -2.75 11.14
CA PRO A 87 10.24 -3.04 10.07
C PRO A 87 9.67 -2.87 8.65
N LEU A 88 8.37 -3.05 8.45
CA LEU A 88 7.67 -2.85 7.18
C LEU A 88 7.26 -1.39 6.97
N GLY A 89 7.40 -0.55 8.00
CA GLY A 89 7.06 0.86 7.94
C GLY A 89 5.55 1.10 7.77
N ALA A 90 4.72 0.19 8.29
CA ALA A 90 3.29 0.19 8.07
C ALA A 90 2.64 1.52 8.48
N VAL A 91 3.08 2.09 9.61
CA VAL A 91 2.66 3.43 10.06
C VAL A 91 3.66 4.48 9.58
N VAL A 92 3.25 5.25 8.58
CA VAL A 92 4.10 6.31 8.01
C VAL A 92 4.35 7.44 9.02
N PRO A 93 5.54 8.07 9.02
CA PRO A 93 5.92 9.03 10.06
C PRO A 93 4.96 10.20 10.22
N CYS A 94 4.36 10.67 9.12
CA CYS A 94 3.46 11.82 9.15
C CYS A 94 2.10 11.54 9.80
N VAL A 95 1.73 10.27 10.02
CA VAL A 95 0.48 9.90 10.71
C VAL A 95 0.70 9.20 12.05
N ALA A 96 1.95 8.96 12.44
CA ALA A 96 2.30 8.25 13.68
C ALA A 96 1.74 8.90 14.95
N ASP A 97 1.62 10.24 14.97
CA ASP A 97 1.15 11.02 16.13
C ASP A 97 -0.38 11.17 16.23
N GLN A 98 -1.13 10.61 15.27
CA GLN A 98 -2.59 10.68 15.25
C GLN A 98 -3.20 9.87 16.41
N ASP A 99 -4.47 10.14 16.71
CA ASP A 99 -5.16 9.45 17.79
C ASP A 99 -5.49 7.98 17.48
N GLU A 100 -5.89 7.24 18.52
CA GLU A 100 -6.26 5.82 18.41
C GLU A 100 -7.31 5.56 17.33
N TRP A 101 -8.32 6.43 17.26
CA TRP A 101 -9.42 6.24 16.33
C TRP A 101 -8.93 6.34 14.89
N PHE A 102 -8.01 7.27 14.62
CA PHE A 102 -7.31 7.34 13.35
C PHE A 102 -6.49 6.07 13.10
N LEU A 103 -5.57 5.71 14.01
CA LEU A 103 -4.64 4.58 13.80
C LEU A 103 -5.37 3.25 13.61
N ARG A 104 -6.49 3.03 14.30
CA ARG A 104 -7.33 1.84 14.11
C ARG A 104 -7.99 1.79 12.75
N ARG A 105 -8.46 2.93 12.21
CA ARG A 105 -8.98 3.00 10.83
C ARG A 105 -7.86 2.82 9.82
N TYR A 106 -6.69 3.37 10.11
CA TYR A 106 -5.51 3.22 9.28
C TYR A 106 -5.11 1.74 9.18
N ALA A 107 -4.90 1.04 10.30
CA ALA A 107 -4.62 -0.40 10.32
C ALA A 107 -5.75 -1.22 9.67
N ARG A 108 -7.02 -0.82 9.85
CA ARG A 108 -8.15 -1.47 9.21
C ARG A 108 -8.11 -1.40 7.69
N ALA A 109 -7.60 -0.32 7.09
CA ALA A 109 -7.48 -0.21 5.63
C ALA A 109 -6.60 -1.34 5.05
N PHE A 110 -5.50 -1.67 5.75
CA PHE A 110 -4.60 -2.77 5.38
C PHE A 110 -5.32 -4.11 5.50
N ASP A 111 -6.13 -4.27 6.53
CA ASP A 111 -6.94 -5.46 6.78
C ASP A 111 -8.05 -5.66 5.73
N ASP A 112 -8.70 -4.57 5.30
CA ASP A 112 -9.75 -4.57 4.28
C ASP A 112 -9.14 -4.98 2.92
N LEU A 113 -7.96 -4.44 2.56
CA LEU A 113 -7.20 -4.85 1.37
C LEU A 113 -6.72 -6.31 1.45
N SER A 114 -6.16 -6.72 2.60
CA SER A 114 -5.72 -8.09 2.86
C SER A 114 -6.87 -9.09 2.71
N SER A 115 -8.05 -8.73 3.23
CA SER A 115 -9.25 -9.55 3.13
C SER A 115 -9.69 -9.77 1.68
N ASP A 116 -9.62 -8.75 0.83
CA ASP A 116 -9.92 -8.89 -0.60
C ASP A 116 -8.95 -9.84 -1.30
N LEU A 117 -7.65 -9.67 -1.05
CA LEU A 117 -6.62 -10.52 -1.65
C LEU A 117 -6.76 -11.99 -1.20
N ARG A 118 -7.06 -12.23 0.07
CA ARG A 118 -7.30 -13.59 0.61
C ARG A 118 -8.46 -14.33 -0.05
N ILE A 119 -9.45 -13.62 -0.58
CA ILE A 119 -10.59 -14.22 -1.28
C ILE A 119 -10.45 -14.13 -2.80
N GLY A 120 -9.26 -13.78 -3.31
CA GLY A 120 -8.94 -13.70 -4.73
C GLY A 120 -9.60 -12.53 -5.45
N ARG A 121 -10.02 -11.49 -4.72
CA ARG A 121 -10.48 -10.24 -5.35
C ARG A 121 -9.29 -9.43 -5.82
N PHE A 122 -9.53 -8.68 -6.89
CA PHE A 122 -8.58 -7.68 -7.34
C PHE A 122 -8.37 -6.63 -6.23
N PRO A 123 -7.13 -6.26 -5.89
CA PRO A 123 -6.86 -5.25 -4.89
C PRO A 123 -7.23 -3.89 -5.47
N THR A 124 -8.44 -3.42 -5.17
CA THR A 124 -8.93 -2.11 -5.62
C THR A 124 -9.00 -1.19 -4.40
N PRO A 125 -7.99 -0.32 -4.18
CA PRO A 125 -8.03 0.67 -3.11
C PRO A 125 -9.27 1.55 -3.22
N THR A 126 -9.93 1.79 -2.07
CA THR A 126 -11.07 2.72 -2.00
C THR A 126 -10.74 4.09 -1.41
N CYS A 127 -9.53 4.24 -0.88
CA CYS A 127 -8.99 5.47 -0.31
C CYS A 127 -7.45 5.43 -0.29
N ALA A 128 -6.82 6.56 0.01
CA ALA A 128 -5.36 6.67 0.02
C ALA A 128 -4.68 5.80 1.09
N ALA A 129 -5.34 5.50 2.21
CA ALA A 129 -4.79 4.56 3.19
C ALA A 129 -4.68 3.13 2.64
N GLU A 130 -5.65 2.69 1.81
CA GLU A 130 -5.57 1.41 1.11
C GLU A 130 -4.50 1.41 0.00
N GLU A 131 -4.28 2.56 -0.66
CA GLU A 131 -3.18 2.69 -1.62
C GLU A 131 -1.82 2.54 -0.95
N ILE A 132 -1.61 3.20 0.20
CA ILE A 132 -0.38 3.02 0.99
C ILE A 132 -0.21 1.54 1.39
N ALA A 133 -1.28 0.89 1.84
CA ALA A 133 -1.23 -0.53 2.20
C ALA A 133 -0.83 -1.42 1.01
N LEU A 134 -1.39 -1.17 -0.17
CA LEU A 134 -1.07 -1.91 -1.38
C LEU A 134 0.37 -1.68 -1.82
N ASP A 135 0.84 -0.44 -1.75
CA ASP A 135 2.20 -0.07 -2.15
C ASP A 135 3.24 -0.75 -1.25
N LEU A 136 3.04 -0.71 0.07
CA LEU A 136 3.91 -1.38 1.03
C LEU A 136 3.89 -2.90 0.85
N ALA A 137 2.73 -3.51 0.55
CA ALA A 137 2.65 -4.94 0.26
C ALA A 137 3.40 -5.33 -1.02
N ILE A 138 3.38 -4.49 -2.06
CA ILE A 138 4.16 -4.70 -3.28
C ILE A 138 5.66 -4.55 -3.01
N GLN A 139 6.07 -3.52 -2.26
CA GLN A 139 7.47 -3.33 -1.88
C GLN A 139 8.00 -4.51 -1.06
N ASP A 140 7.22 -5.04 -0.13
CA ASP A 140 7.62 -6.22 0.66
C ASP A 140 7.68 -7.48 -0.21
N ALA A 141 6.73 -7.68 -1.14
CA ALA A 141 6.78 -8.80 -2.08
C ALA A 141 8.01 -8.73 -3.00
N GLU A 142 8.34 -7.56 -3.54
CA GLU A 142 9.55 -7.35 -4.34
C GLU A 142 10.82 -7.64 -3.53
N ARG A 143 10.88 -7.16 -2.28
CA ARG A 143 11.99 -7.43 -1.36
C ARG A 143 12.12 -8.92 -1.07
N LEU A 144 11.04 -9.61 -0.74
CA LEU A 144 11.03 -11.06 -0.48
C LEU A 144 11.52 -11.84 -1.69
N HIS A 145 11.08 -11.47 -2.89
CA HIS A 145 11.52 -12.12 -4.12
C HIS A 145 13.02 -11.93 -4.39
N HIS A 146 13.60 -10.80 -3.96
CA HIS A 146 15.02 -10.51 -4.14
C HIS A 146 15.91 -11.11 -3.04
N ASP A 147 15.47 -11.04 -1.78
CA ASP A 147 16.29 -11.37 -0.61
C ASP A 147 16.05 -12.80 -0.08
N GLU A 148 14.90 -13.38 -0.40
CA GLU A 148 14.38 -14.65 0.15
C GLU A 148 13.81 -15.54 -0.98
N ASP A 149 14.52 -15.61 -2.11
CA ASP A 149 14.10 -16.29 -3.35
C ASP A 149 13.73 -17.77 -3.15
N GLU A 150 14.45 -18.51 -2.30
CA GLU A 150 14.12 -19.90 -1.95
C GLU A 150 12.73 -20.02 -1.29
N LEU A 151 12.36 -19.09 -0.40
CA LEU A 151 11.06 -19.10 0.27
C LEU A 151 9.93 -18.75 -0.71
N VAL A 152 10.19 -17.83 -1.63
CA VAL A 152 9.22 -17.47 -2.68
C VAL A 152 9.02 -18.62 -3.66
N ALA A 153 10.09 -19.30 -4.08
CA ALA A 153 10.01 -20.45 -4.98
C ALA A 153 9.12 -21.58 -4.39
N ASP A 154 9.23 -21.85 -3.09
CA ASP A 154 8.38 -22.83 -2.40
C ASP A 154 6.90 -22.41 -2.42
N LEU A 155 6.60 -21.11 -2.22
CA LEU A 155 5.22 -20.59 -2.25
C LEU A 155 4.60 -20.61 -3.65
N GLU A 156 5.41 -20.40 -4.68
CA GLU A 156 4.96 -20.28 -6.07
C GLU A 156 5.04 -21.60 -6.85
N THR A 157 5.53 -22.68 -6.24
CA THR A 157 5.77 -23.98 -6.91
C THR A 157 4.54 -24.52 -7.66
N GLU A 158 3.33 -24.26 -7.16
CA GLU A 158 2.07 -24.73 -7.78
C GLU A 158 1.46 -23.72 -8.77
N LEU A 159 2.05 -22.54 -8.92
CA LEU A 159 1.55 -21.46 -9.76
C LEU A 159 2.11 -21.55 -11.18
N PRO A 160 1.32 -21.21 -12.20
CA PRO A 160 1.80 -21.16 -13.56
C PRO A 160 2.73 -19.95 -13.74
N ALA A 161 3.98 -20.22 -14.12
CA ALA A 161 4.93 -19.18 -14.48
C ALA A 161 4.40 -18.30 -15.64
N SER A 162 4.61 -16.99 -15.51
CA SER A 162 4.23 -15.96 -16.47
C SER A 162 5.41 -15.03 -16.75
N ARG A 163 5.50 -14.53 -17.97
CA ARG A 163 6.50 -13.49 -18.34
C ARG A 163 6.30 -12.14 -17.62
N SER A 164 5.20 -12.01 -16.90
CA SER A 164 4.83 -10.82 -16.14
C SER A 164 5.13 -10.99 -14.65
N ASP A 165 5.57 -12.17 -14.24
CA ASP A 165 6.13 -12.37 -12.90
C ASP A 165 7.31 -11.40 -12.76
N GLU A 166 7.45 -10.82 -11.56
CA GLU A 166 8.50 -9.85 -11.24
C GLU A 166 8.41 -8.51 -12.00
N ASN A 167 7.38 -8.25 -12.80
CA ASN A 167 7.20 -6.96 -13.46
C ASN A 167 6.52 -5.93 -12.53
N TRP A 168 7.22 -5.60 -11.45
CA TRP A 168 6.75 -4.72 -10.37
C TRP A 168 6.37 -3.31 -10.88
N ASP A 169 7.14 -2.76 -11.82
CA ASP A 169 6.84 -1.46 -12.45
C ASP A 169 5.49 -1.47 -13.20
N THR A 170 5.21 -2.55 -13.94
CA THR A 170 3.92 -2.69 -14.64
C THR A 170 2.79 -2.92 -13.66
N LEU A 171 3.02 -3.71 -12.61
CA LEU A 171 2.05 -3.95 -11.54
C LEU A 171 1.62 -2.62 -10.90
N GLN A 172 2.60 -1.79 -10.53
CA GLN A 172 2.42 -0.44 -10.02
C GLN A 172 1.65 0.46 -11.00
N GLY A 173 1.94 0.40 -12.30
CA GLY A 173 1.21 1.18 -13.31
C GLY A 173 -0.23 0.71 -13.57
N VAL A 174 -0.58 -0.53 -13.23
CA VAL A 174 -1.90 -1.12 -13.47
C VAL A 174 -2.81 -1.02 -12.25
N LEU A 175 -2.25 -1.19 -11.04
CA LEU A 175 -3.04 -1.23 -9.81
C LEU A 175 -3.42 0.15 -9.27
N PHE A 176 -2.63 1.18 -9.60
CA PHE A 176 -2.83 2.54 -9.10
C PHE A 176 -3.34 3.46 -10.20
N GLN A 177 -4.30 4.33 -9.87
CA GLN A 177 -4.85 5.31 -10.82
C GLN A 177 -3.99 6.56 -10.89
N ASP A 178 -3.55 7.02 -9.73
CA ASP A 178 -2.51 8.02 -9.54
C ASP A 178 -1.61 7.59 -8.37
N LYS A 179 -0.60 8.40 -8.06
CA LYS A 179 0.41 8.09 -7.05
C LYS A 179 0.61 9.24 -6.06
N ASP A 180 -0.45 9.99 -5.80
CA ASP A 180 -0.37 11.16 -4.93
C ASP A 180 -0.05 10.78 -3.47
N TYR A 181 -0.29 9.52 -3.08
CA TYR A 181 0.10 8.95 -1.80
C TYR A 181 1.63 8.83 -1.60
N GLU A 182 2.44 8.78 -2.67
CA GLU A 182 3.90 8.60 -2.57
C GLU A 182 4.55 9.69 -1.71
N GLY A 183 4.01 10.90 -1.77
CA GLY A 183 4.45 12.02 -0.93
C GLY A 183 4.37 11.69 0.57
N LEU A 184 3.31 10.98 1.00
CA LEU A 184 3.05 10.64 2.40
C LEU A 184 4.05 9.63 2.95
N LEU A 185 4.53 8.69 2.13
CA LEU A 185 5.50 7.66 2.53
C LEU A 185 6.84 8.28 2.97
N SER A 186 7.23 9.39 2.32
CA SER A 186 8.48 10.09 2.62
C SER A 186 8.31 11.28 3.56
N TYR A 187 7.07 11.73 3.79
CA TYR A 187 6.78 12.90 4.60
C TYR A 187 7.03 12.64 6.09
N ARG A 188 7.89 13.47 6.69
CA ARG A 188 8.34 13.32 8.09
C ARG A 188 7.65 14.26 9.06
N ILE A 189 6.98 15.29 8.56
CA ILE A 189 6.30 16.27 9.39
C ILE A 189 4.92 15.69 9.74
N PRO A 190 4.54 15.64 11.03
CA PRO A 190 3.21 15.21 11.42
C PRO A 190 2.12 16.01 10.72
N LEU A 191 1.13 15.32 10.17
CA LEU A 191 -0.04 15.97 9.56
C LEU A 191 -0.95 16.54 10.63
N GLU A 192 -1.58 17.67 10.31
CA GLU A 192 -2.73 18.14 11.07
C GLU A 192 -3.88 17.13 10.96
N ARG A 193 -4.74 17.06 11.98
CA ARG A 193 -5.81 16.06 12.06
C ARG A 193 -6.68 16.03 10.81
N ASP A 194 -7.13 17.19 10.33
CA ASP A 194 -7.98 17.31 9.14
C ASP A 194 -7.25 16.89 7.85
N GLU A 195 -5.93 16.98 7.81
CA GLU A 195 -5.13 16.54 6.66
C GLU A 195 -4.93 15.03 6.70
N ALA A 196 -4.66 14.46 7.88
CA ALA A 196 -4.57 13.02 8.06
C ALA A 196 -5.92 12.34 7.72
N GLU A 197 -7.05 12.92 8.13
CA GLU A 197 -8.39 12.37 7.82
C GLU A 197 -8.64 12.19 6.31
N ARG A 198 -7.94 12.95 5.45
CA ARG A 198 -8.03 12.78 3.98
C ARG A 198 -7.53 11.42 3.51
N SER A 199 -6.73 10.71 4.30
CA SER A 199 -6.33 9.33 4.01
C SER A 199 -7.52 8.37 3.86
N PHE A 200 -8.70 8.74 4.38
CA PHE A 200 -9.92 7.95 4.30
C PHE A 200 -10.99 8.56 3.38
N GLU A 201 -10.68 9.62 2.63
CA GLU A 201 -11.59 10.15 1.62
C GLU A 201 -11.86 9.05 0.56
N GLU A 202 -13.14 8.80 0.31
CA GLU A 202 -13.59 7.76 -0.61
C GLU A 202 -13.30 8.17 -2.06
N PHE A 203 -12.81 7.23 -2.85
CA PHE A 203 -12.64 7.42 -4.28
C PHE A 203 -13.99 7.28 -5.00
N ASP A 204 -14.39 8.33 -5.74
CA ASP A 204 -15.70 8.44 -6.39
C ASP A 204 -16.03 7.34 -7.43
N ASN A 205 -15.04 6.58 -7.86
CA ASN A 205 -15.16 5.60 -8.94
C ASN A 205 -15.17 4.13 -8.47
N VAL A 206 -15.15 3.89 -7.16
CA VAL A 206 -15.20 2.55 -6.56
C VAL A 206 -16.20 2.52 -5.40
N PRO A 207 -16.93 1.42 -5.17
CA PRO A 207 -17.83 1.32 -4.03
C PRO A 207 -17.05 1.44 -2.71
N PRO A 208 -17.52 2.23 -1.74
CA PRO A 208 -16.82 2.41 -0.48
C PRO A 208 -16.89 1.16 0.40
N ARG A 209 -15.93 1.04 1.32
CA ARG A 209 -15.93 -0.02 2.34
C ARG A 209 -17.13 0.09 3.27
N ASP A 210 -17.58 -1.05 3.82
CA ASP A 210 -18.59 -1.05 4.88
C ASP A 210 -18.03 -0.43 6.15
N ARG A 211 -18.38 0.83 6.43
CA ARG A 211 -17.97 1.57 7.63
C ARG A 211 -18.28 0.83 8.95
N HIS A 212 -19.25 -0.09 8.98
CA HIS A 212 -19.70 -0.80 10.18
C HIS A 212 -19.02 -2.15 10.43
N ARG A 213 -18.08 -2.59 9.57
CA ARG A 213 -17.33 -3.86 9.74
C ARG A 213 -16.65 -3.99 11.12
N GLY A 214 -16.27 -2.87 11.74
CA GLY A 214 -15.56 -2.83 13.02
C GLY A 214 -14.05 -3.00 12.85
N PHE A 215 -13.35 -3.26 13.95
CA PHE A 215 -11.90 -3.47 13.99
C PHE A 215 -11.58 -4.89 14.43
N ARG A 216 -10.43 -5.42 13.98
CA ARG A 216 -9.84 -6.63 14.54
C ARG A 216 -9.60 -6.46 16.05
N ARG A 217 -9.86 -7.53 16.80
CA ARG A 217 -9.64 -7.60 18.26
C ARG A 217 -8.24 -8.06 18.58
#